data_AF-A0ABD0PY44-F1
#
_entry.id   AF-A0ABD0PY44-F1
#
_cell.length_a   1.000
_cell.length_b   1.000
_cell.length_c   1.000
_cell.angle_alpha   90.00
_cell.angle_beta   90.00
_cell.angle_gamma   90.00
#
_symmetry.space_group_name_H-M   'P 1'
#
loop_
_entity.id
_entity.type
_entity.pdbx_description
1 polymer ?
#
loop_
_entity_poly.entity_id
_entity_poly.type
_entity_poly.pdbx_seq_one_letter_code
_entity_poly.pdbx_strand_id
1 'polypeptide(L)' 'YSNLCSIITNTTGPFQNCHLHVDPAPYYYSCVYDLCLYTRANGMLCSAVEAYQTACAILEIQIPEWRSGLR' A
#
# COMPACT_ATOMS: atom_id res chain seq x y z
N TYR A 1 12.90 4.95 1.65
CA TYR A 1 11.44 4.96 1.52
C TYR A 1 10.78 3.61 1.78
N SER A 2 11.53 2.49 1.68
CA SER A 2 11.07 1.12 1.98
C SER A 2 10.22 0.96 3.23
N ASN A 3 10.62 1.54 4.37
CA ASN A 3 9.85 1.45 5.61
C ASN A 3 8.44 2.08 5.51
N LEU A 4 8.26 3.15 4.72
CA LEU A 4 6.94 3.76 4.53
C LEU A 4 5.99 2.89 3.71
N CYS A 5 6.54 2.23 2.70
CA CYS A 5 5.77 1.35 1.83
C CYS A 5 5.46 0.00 2.51
N SER A 6 6.02 -0.26 3.69
CA SER A 6 5.92 -1.56 4.37
C SER A 6 4.48 -1.94 4.74
N ILE A 7 3.55 -0.98 4.84
CA ILE A 7 2.13 -1.25 5.05
C ILE A 7 1.53 -2.15 3.97
N ILE A 8 2.03 -2.05 2.73
CA ILE A 8 1.57 -2.83 1.57
C ILE A 8 1.95 -4.32 1.76
N THR A 9 3.13 -4.60 2.31
CA THR A 9 3.67 -5.96 2.51
C THR A 9 3.52 -6.47 3.95
N ASN A 10 2.91 -5.70 4.85
CA ASN A 10 2.76 -6.09 6.25
C ASN A 10 1.72 -7.21 6.39
N THR A 11 2.19 -8.43 6.67
CA THR A 11 1.37 -9.64 6.78
C THR A 11 0.50 -9.68 8.03
N THR A 12 0.67 -8.75 8.98
CA THR A 12 -0.20 -8.57 10.15
C THR A 12 -0.92 -7.22 10.10
N GLY A 13 -0.88 -6.54 8.95
CA GLY A 13 -1.44 -5.21 8.73
C GLY A 13 -2.85 -5.24 8.14
N PRO A 14 -3.39 -4.06 7.76
CA PRO A 14 -4.75 -3.94 7.22
C PRO A 14 -4.96 -4.73 5.92
N PHE A 15 -3.88 -4.97 5.16
CA PHE A 15 -3.95 -5.69 3.88
C PHE A 15 -3.70 -7.20 3.98
N GLN A 16 -3.54 -7.78 5.18
CA GLN A 16 -3.14 -9.19 5.34
C GLN A 16 -4.01 -10.18 4.54
N ASN A 17 -5.32 -9.97 4.51
CA ASN A 17 -6.24 -10.86 3.80
C ASN A 17 -6.13 -10.72 2.28
N CYS A 18 -5.71 -9.56 1.78
CA CYS A 18 -5.56 -9.31 0.35
C CYS A 18 -4.33 -10.00 -0.25
N HIS A 19 -3.29 -10.28 0.55
CA HIS A 19 -2.04 -10.90 0.08
C HIS A 19 -2.26 -12.28 -0.56
N LEU A 20 -3.34 -12.98 -0.19
CA LEU A 20 -3.71 -14.26 -0.78
C LEU A 20 -4.31 -14.14 -2.20
N HIS A 21 -4.72 -12.94 -2.59
CA HIS A 21 -5.46 -12.69 -3.83
C HIS A 21 -4.74 -11.73 -4.78
N VAL A 22 -3.98 -10.77 -4.24
CA VAL A 22 -3.25 -9.77 -5.00
C VAL A 22 -1.82 -9.70 -4.46
N ASP A 23 -0.84 -9.98 -5.31
CA ASP A 23 0.58 -9.87 -4.96
C ASP A 23 0.90 -8.41 -4.55
N PRO A 24 1.37 -8.16 -3.31
CA PRO A 24 1.71 -6.82 -2.85
C PRO A 24 3.02 -6.29 -3.48
N ALA A 25 3.88 -7.14 -4.03
CA ALA A 25 5.23 -6.77 -4.44
C ALA A 25 5.28 -5.65 -5.50
N PRO A 26 4.47 -5.67 -6.59
CA PRO A 26 4.49 -4.61 -7.59
C PRO A 26 4.13 -3.22 -7.01
N TYR A 27 3.14 -3.18 -6.12
CA TYR A 27 2.68 -1.94 -5.46
C TYR A 27 3.73 -1.40 -4.49
N TYR A 28 4.38 -2.30 -3.74
CA TYR A 28 5.48 -1.94 -2.85
C TYR A 28 6.67 -1.36 -3.62
N TYR A 29 7.10 -2.00 -4.71
CA TYR A 29 8.23 -1.52 -5.51
C TYR A 29 7.91 -0.19 -6.20
N SER A 30 6.69 -0.03 -6.75
CA SER A 30 6.24 1.27 -7.28
C SER A 30 6.28 2.35 -6.21
N CYS A 31 5.71 2.09 -5.02
CA CYS A 31 5.74 3.03 -3.89
C CYS A 31 7.17 3.51 -3.56
N VAL A 32 8.13 2.58 -3.46
CA VAL A 32 9.52 2.92 -3.15
C VAL A 32 10.15 3.76 -4.25
N TYR A 33 9.89 3.41 -5.50
CA TYR A 33 10.39 4.11 -6.68
C TYR A 33 9.82 5.54 -6.78
N ASP A 34 8.50 5.68 -6.68
CA ASP A 34 7.80 6.96 -6.78
C ASP A 34 8.21 7.92 -5.66
N LEU A 35 8.37 7.42 -4.43
CA LEU A 35 8.88 8.23 -3.33
C LEU A 35 10.34 8.64 -3.51
N CYS A 36 11.15 7.86 -4.24
CA CYS A 36 12.51 8.25 -4.58
C CYS A 36 12.55 9.39 -5.60
N LEU A 37 11.62 9.40 -6.56
CA LEU A 37 11.55 10.43 -7.60
C LEU A 37 10.90 11.72 -7.09
N TYR A 38 9.81 11.61 -6.33
CA TYR A 38 8.94 12.73 -6.01
C TYR A 38 8.94 13.10 -4.52
N THR A 39 9.61 12.37 -3.65
CA THR A 39 9.58 12.55 -2.19
C THR A 39 8.18 12.36 -1.56
N ARG A 40 8.09 12.43 -0.22
CA ARG A 40 6.84 12.23 0.52
C ARG A 40 5.82 13.37 0.34
N ALA A 41 6.28 14.59 0.08
CA ALA A 41 5.42 15.77 0.05
C ALA A 41 4.39 15.75 -1.10
N ASN A 42 4.62 14.90 -2.10
CA ASN A 42 3.78 14.80 -3.29
C ASN A 42 2.66 13.76 -3.19
N GLY A 43 2.38 13.20 -2.00
CA GLY A 43 1.24 12.30 -1.78
C GLY A 43 1.41 10.88 -2.33
N MET A 44 2.54 10.56 -2.96
CA MET A 44 2.81 9.26 -3.60
C MET A 44 2.64 8.06 -2.67
N LEU A 45 2.92 8.22 -1.38
CA LEU A 45 2.69 7.16 -0.39
C LEU A 45 1.19 6.80 -0.32
N CYS A 46 0.32 7.80 -0.16
CA CYS A 46 -1.12 7.57 -0.10
C CYS A 46 -1.65 6.97 -1.40
N SER A 47 -1.20 7.49 -2.55
CA SER A 47 -1.63 6.99 -3.86
C SER A 47 -1.24 5.52 -4.08
N ALA A 48 -0.03 5.12 -3.69
CA ALA A 48 0.38 3.72 -3.82
C ALA A 48 -0.42 2.77 -2.92
N VAL A 49 -0.73 3.19 -1.69
CA VAL A 49 -1.55 2.41 -0.76
C VAL A 49 -3.02 2.34 -1.20
N GLU A 50 -3.56 3.44 -1.74
CA GLU A 50 -4.89 3.48 -2.36
C GLU A 50 -4.99 2.56 -3.56
N ALA A 51 -3.98 2.55 -4.43
CA ALA A 51 -3.95 1.65 -5.59
C ALA A 51 -4.03 0.18 -5.17
N TYR A 52 -3.32 -0.19 -4.09
CA TYR A 52 -3.41 -1.54 -3.55
C TYR A 52 -4.79 -1.83 -2.92
N GLN A 53 -5.33 -0.88 -2.14
CA GLN A 53 -6.70 -0.98 -1.61
C GLN A 53 -7.73 -1.19 -2.73
N THR A 54 -7.65 -0.44 -3.83
CA THR A 54 -8.57 -0.57 -4.96
C THR A 54 -8.48 -1.96 -5.60
N ALA A 55 -7.27 -2.50 -5.78
CA ALA A 55 -7.10 -3.85 -6.31
C ALA A 55 -7.75 -4.92 -5.42
N CYS A 56 -7.61 -4.80 -4.10
CA CYS A 56 -8.29 -5.67 -3.13
C CYS A 56 -9.81 -5.51 -3.18
N ALA A 57 -10.30 -4.26 -3.25
CA ALA A 57 -11.72 -3.95 -3.21
C ALA A 57 -12.50 -4.45 -4.44
N ILE A 58 -11.85 -4.53 -5.62
CA ILE A 58 -12.43 -5.14 -6.83
C ILE A 58 -12.75 -6.63 -6.61
N LEU A 59 -12.03 -7.29 -5.71
CA LEU A 59 -12.28 -8.68 -5.31
C LEU A 59 -13.19 -8.77 -4.07
N GLU A 60 -13.88 -7.69 -3.73
CA GLU A 60 -14.79 -7.56 -2.58
C GLU A 60 -14.13 -7.76 -1.20
N ILE A 61 -12.79 -7.74 -1.15
CA ILE A 61 -12.03 -7.89 0.09
C ILE A 61 -12.12 -6.59 0.89
N GLN A 62 -12.67 -6.70 2.12
CA GLN A 62 -12.79 -5.56 3.02
C GLN A 62 -11.43 -5.22 3.64
N ILE A 63 -10.97 -3.98 3.43
CA ILE A 63 -9.74 -3.45 4.00
C ILE A 63 -10.10 -2.58 5.22
N PRO A 64 -9.59 -2.89 6.42
CA PRO A 64 -9.74 -2.04 7.59
C PRO A 64 -9.11 -0.66 7.41
N GLU A 65 -9.45 0.28 8.29
CA GLU A 65 -8.91 1.63 8.22
C GLU A 65 -7.37 1.65 8.35
N TRP A 66 -6.70 2.30 7.41
CA TRP A 66 -5.25 2.31 7.30
C TRP A 66 -4.62 3.71 7.26
N ARG A 67 -5.39 4.75 6.93
CA ARG A 67 -4.85 6.10 6.69
C ARG A 67 -4.28 6.73 7.95
N SER A 68 -4.90 6.47 9.10
CA SER A 68 -4.41 6.93 10.41
C SER A 68 -3.03 6.39 10.77
N GLY A 69 -2.65 5.23 10.22
CA GLY A 69 -1.36 4.57 10.44
C GLY A 69 -0.21 5.09 9.58
N LEU A 70 -0.46 6.03 8.65
CA LEU A 70 0.57 6.59 7.76
C LEU A 70 1.22 7.88 8.26
N ARG A 71 1.00 8.23 9.53
CA ARG A 71 1.48 9.47 10.13
C ARG A 71 2.98 9.45 10.45
#